data_AF-F2F312-F1
#
_entry.id   AF-F2F312-F1
#
_cell.length_a   1.000
_cell.length_b   1.000
_cell.length_c   1.000
_cell.angle_alpha   90.00
_cell.angle_beta   90.00
_cell.angle_gamma   90.00
#
_symmetry.space_group_name_H-M   'P 1'
#
loop_
_entity.id
_entity.type
_entity.pdbx_description
1 polymer ?
#
loop_
_entity_poly.entity_id
_entity_poly.type
_entity_poly.pdbx_seq_one_letter_code
_entity_poly.pdbx_strand_id
1 'polypeptide(L)'
;MANITIGNRKIGDQYNPLVIAEIGINHEGSLKVAKEMVDAAFKAGAEVIKHQTHVVEDEMSPEAKKVIPGNTDISIYEVMERCALSEDDEIELKNYVESKGMIFVSTPFSRAAANRLEKMGVQAYKIGSGECNNYPLIEHIAKFGKPMIVSTGMNDIGSIKKQ
;
A
#
# COMPACT_ATOMS: atom_id res chain seq x y z
N MET A 1 7.11 23.42 11.52
CA MET A 1 6.20 22.62 10.67
C MET A 1 6.73 21.19 10.67
N ALA A 2 5.86 20.19 10.71
CA ALA A 2 6.27 18.79 10.71
C ALA A 2 6.78 18.40 9.31
N ASN A 3 7.97 17.80 9.24
CA ASN A 3 8.55 17.27 8.02
C ASN A 3 8.79 15.77 8.22
N ILE A 4 8.58 14.98 7.17
CA ILE A 4 8.94 13.56 7.15
C ILE A 4 9.92 13.30 6.00
N THR A 5 10.70 12.24 6.12
CA THR A 5 11.62 11.79 5.06
C THR A 5 11.30 10.34 4.74
N ILE A 6 11.12 10.02 3.46
CA ILE A 6 10.96 8.65 2.97
C ILE A 6 12.16 8.35 2.06
N GLY A 7 13.07 7.48 2.49
CA GLY A 7 14.35 7.28 1.83
C GLY A 7 15.15 8.58 1.78
N ASN A 8 15.39 9.11 0.58
CA ASN A 8 16.05 10.41 0.35
C ASN A 8 15.07 11.57 0.08
N ARG A 9 13.75 11.30 0.03
CA ARG A 9 12.73 12.31 -0.31
C ARG A 9 12.17 12.98 0.93
N LYS A 10 12.43 14.28 1.08
CA LYS A 10 11.85 15.14 2.13
C LYS A 10 10.44 15.58 1.75
N ILE A 11 9.50 15.55 2.69
CA ILE A 11 8.08 15.85 2.46
C ILE A 11 7.61 16.80 3.57
N GLY A 12 6.85 17.82 3.18
CA GLY A 12 6.31 18.87 4.05
C GLY A 12 6.07 20.16 3.26
N ASP A 13 5.48 21.17 3.89
CA ASP A 13 5.02 22.41 3.23
C ASP A 13 6.13 23.21 2.52
N GLN A 14 7.41 22.97 2.87
CA GLN A 14 8.57 23.65 2.30
C GLN A 14 9.21 22.91 1.10
N TYR A 15 8.71 21.71 0.77
CA TYR A 15 9.24 20.89 -0.32
C TYR A 15 8.21 20.77 -1.44
N ASN A 16 8.66 20.41 -2.63
CA ASN A 16 7.74 20.14 -3.74
C ASN A 16 6.73 19.05 -3.34
N PRO A 17 5.44 19.23 -3.71
CA PRO A 17 4.43 18.19 -3.50
C PRO A 17 4.91 16.84 -4.01
N LEU A 18 4.63 15.80 -3.24
CA LEU A 18 4.93 14.43 -3.64
C LEU A 18 3.70 13.80 -4.28
N VAL A 19 3.84 13.31 -5.51
CA VAL A 19 2.80 12.54 -6.18
C VAL A 19 3.13 11.06 -6.04
N ILE A 20 2.19 10.28 -5.52
CA ILE A 20 2.31 8.84 -5.36
C ILE A 20 1.54 8.17 -6.52
N ALA A 21 2.24 7.46 -7.39
CA ALA A 21 1.63 6.66 -8.44
C ALA A 21 1.12 5.34 -7.83
N GLU A 22 -0.17 5.31 -7.52
CA GLU A 22 -0.85 4.11 -7.03
C GLU A 22 -1.11 3.14 -8.18
N ILE A 23 -0.37 2.03 -8.22
CA ILE A 23 -0.68 0.93 -9.13
C ILE A 23 -1.76 0.02 -8.54
N GLY A 24 -1.90 0.00 -7.20
CA GLY A 24 -2.99 -0.70 -6.51
C GLY A 24 -3.09 -2.16 -6.91
N ILE A 25 -4.28 -2.57 -7.36
CA ILE A 25 -4.58 -3.88 -7.93
C ILE A 25 -4.72 -3.87 -9.46
N ASN A 26 -4.38 -2.75 -10.12
CA ASN A 26 -4.62 -2.56 -11.57
C ASN A 26 -3.83 -3.52 -12.47
N HIS A 27 -2.84 -4.20 -11.90
CA HIS A 27 -2.06 -5.22 -12.59
C HIS A 27 -2.76 -6.59 -12.66
N GLU A 28 -3.92 -6.76 -12.02
CA GLU A 28 -4.76 -7.97 -12.12
C GLU A 28 -3.96 -9.27 -11.82
N GLY A 29 -3.10 -9.23 -10.78
CA GLY A 29 -2.26 -10.37 -10.38
C GLY A 29 -1.07 -10.66 -11.30
N SER A 30 -0.85 -9.85 -12.35
CA SER A 30 0.25 -10.07 -13.29
C SER A 30 1.46 -9.20 -12.95
N LEU A 31 2.56 -9.83 -12.51
CA LEU A 31 3.84 -9.14 -12.31
C LEU A 31 4.33 -8.46 -13.61
N LYS A 32 4.07 -9.05 -14.77
CA LYS A 32 4.41 -8.44 -16.07
C LYS A 32 3.70 -7.10 -16.24
N VAL A 33 2.37 -7.06 -16.03
CA VAL A 33 1.59 -5.82 -16.13
C VAL A 33 2.04 -4.82 -15.08
N ALA A 34 2.31 -5.26 -13.83
CA ALA A 34 2.82 -4.38 -12.79
C ALA A 34 4.14 -3.69 -13.22
N LYS A 35 5.08 -4.42 -13.85
CA LYS A 35 6.32 -3.83 -14.38
C LYS A 35 6.08 -2.87 -15.55
N GLU A 36 5.13 -3.17 -16.43
CA GLU A 36 4.72 -2.25 -17.50
C GLU A 36 4.16 -0.93 -16.93
N MET A 37 3.37 -1.00 -15.84
CA MET A 37 2.89 0.18 -15.13
C MET A 37 4.03 0.97 -14.46
N VAL A 38 5.01 0.27 -13.87
CA VAL A 38 6.22 0.90 -13.31
C VAL A 38 7.01 1.63 -14.39
N ASP A 39 7.18 1.02 -15.57
CA ASP A 39 7.84 1.67 -16.71
C ASP A 39 7.08 2.92 -17.18
N ALA A 40 5.75 2.88 -17.23
CA ALA A 40 4.93 4.03 -17.58
C ALA A 40 5.06 5.17 -16.56
N ALA A 41 4.99 4.85 -15.27
CA ALA A 41 5.15 5.83 -14.19
C ALA A 41 6.55 6.45 -14.17
N PHE A 42 7.60 5.64 -14.38
CA PHE A 42 8.97 6.11 -14.49
C PHE A 42 9.14 7.09 -15.67
N LYS A 43 8.62 6.74 -16.86
CA LYS A 43 8.64 7.63 -18.03
C LYS A 43 7.87 8.94 -17.82
N ALA A 44 6.84 8.92 -16.99
CA ALA A 44 6.07 10.11 -16.60
C ALA A 44 6.76 10.96 -15.52
N GLY A 45 7.88 10.51 -14.96
CA GLY A 45 8.63 11.22 -13.92
C GLY A 45 8.10 11.00 -12.51
N ALA A 46 7.39 9.89 -12.25
CA ALA A 46 6.97 9.54 -10.90
C ALA A 46 8.17 9.30 -9.98
N GLU A 47 8.08 9.76 -8.74
CA GLU A 47 9.11 9.55 -7.71
C GLU A 47 8.81 8.31 -6.86
N VAL A 48 7.52 7.97 -6.71
CA VAL A 48 7.04 6.92 -5.80
C VAL A 48 6.00 6.06 -6.49
N ILE A 49 6.20 4.75 -6.44
CA ILE A 49 5.18 3.75 -6.75
C ILE A 49 4.59 3.24 -5.44
N LYS A 50 3.26 3.18 -5.39
CA LYS A 50 2.55 2.51 -4.31
C LYS A 50 1.84 1.26 -4.79
N HIS A 51 2.06 0.16 -4.08
CA HIS A 51 1.36 -1.11 -4.24
C HIS A 51 0.28 -1.30 -3.16
N GLN A 52 -0.50 -2.37 -3.28
CA GLN A 52 -1.39 -2.88 -2.25
C GLN A 52 -1.00 -4.31 -1.91
N THR A 53 -0.60 -4.55 -0.67
CA THR A 53 -0.14 -5.87 -0.23
C THR A 53 -1.33 -6.66 0.32
N HIS A 54 -1.80 -7.60 -0.49
CA HIS A 54 -2.91 -8.48 -0.14
C HIS A 54 -2.42 -9.85 0.31
N VAL A 55 -2.89 -10.26 1.48
CA VAL A 55 -2.72 -11.63 2.01
C VAL A 55 -4.11 -12.07 2.43
N VAL A 56 -4.85 -12.61 1.47
CA VAL A 56 -6.31 -12.75 1.48
C VAL A 56 -6.81 -13.46 2.73
N GLU A 57 -6.10 -14.51 3.15
CA GLU A 57 -6.43 -15.32 4.32
C GLU A 57 -6.25 -14.61 5.67
N ASP A 58 -5.43 -13.54 5.74
CA ASP A 58 -5.18 -12.76 6.97
C ASP A 58 -5.89 -11.40 6.95
N GLU A 59 -6.32 -10.90 5.78
CA GLU A 59 -7.07 -9.63 5.67
C GLU A 59 -8.59 -9.80 5.76
N MET A 60 -9.12 -10.97 5.36
CA MET A 60 -10.56 -11.18 5.22
C MET A 60 -10.99 -12.55 5.75
N SER A 61 -12.14 -12.57 6.42
CA SER A 61 -12.81 -13.80 6.83
C SER A 61 -13.70 -14.37 5.70
N PRO A 62 -14.21 -15.61 5.80
CA PRO A 62 -15.08 -16.21 4.78
C PRO A 62 -16.34 -15.41 4.46
N GLU A 63 -16.79 -14.52 5.35
CA GLU A 63 -17.89 -13.58 5.11
C GLU A 63 -17.64 -12.69 3.89
N ALA A 64 -16.38 -12.35 3.60
CA ALA A 64 -16.02 -11.50 2.46
C ALA A 64 -16.39 -12.12 1.10
N LYS A 65 -16.51 -13.46 1.01
CA LYS A 65 -16.98 -14.16 -0.21
C LYS A 65 -18.43 -13.84 -0.57
N LYS A 66 -19.18 -13.22 0.35
CA LYS A 66 -20.59 -12.83 0.16
C LYS A 66 -20.76 -11.32 -0.07
N VAL A 67 -19.69 -10.54 0.02
CA VAL A 67 -19.74 -9.07 -0.06
C VAL A 67 -19.24 -8.63 -1.44
N ILE A 68 -20.09 -7.92 -2.18
CA ILE A 68 -19.78 -7.38 -3.51
C ILE A 68 -19.58 -5.86 -3.38
N PRO A 69 -18.38 -5.33 -3.67
CA PRO A 69 -18.13 -3.89 -3.72
C PRO A 69 -18.97 -3.16 -4.77
N GLY A 70 -19.26 -1.88 -4.57
CA GLY A 70 -20.10 -1.10 -5.50
C GLY A 70 -19.52 -0.84 -6.89
N ASN A 71 -18.29 -1.27 -7.17
CA ASN A 71 -17.58 -1.06 -8.43
C ASN A 71 -17.25 -2.37 -9.18
N THR A 72 -17.82 -3.50 -8.76
CA THR A 72 -17.66 -4.79 -9.42
C THR A 72 -18.90 -5.67 -9.22
N ASP A 73 -19.00 -6.77 -9.96
CA ASP A 73 -20.11 -7.74 -9.88
C ASP A 73 -19.71 -9.04 -9.16
N ILE A 74 -18.46 -9.14 -8.68
CA ILE A 74 -17.92 -10.30 -7.96
C ILE A 74 -17.55 -9.94 -6.52
N SER A 75 -17.35 -10.97 -5.68
CA SER A 75 -17.03 -10.74 -4.27
C SER A 75 -15.66 -10.07 -4.09
N ILE A 76 -15.49 -9.28 -3.03
CA ILE A 76 -14.19 -8.67 -2.70
C ILE A 76 -13.10 -9.73 -2.50
N TYR A 77 -13.47 -10.89 -1.96
CA TYR A 77 -12.55 -12.02 -1.81
C TYR A 77 -12.03 -12.49 -3.18
N GLU A 78 -12.91 -12.63 -4.17
CA GLU A 78 -12.54 -13.06 -5.52
C GLU A 78 -11.67 -12.02 -6.23
N VAL A 79 -11.95 -10.72 -6.06
CA VAL A 79 -11.09 -9.65 -6.57
C VAL A 79 -9.69 -9.75 -5.99
N MET A 80 -9.56 -9.86 -4.67
CA MET A 80 -8.24 -9.89 -4.02
C MET A 80 -7.49 -11.18 -4.29
N GLU A 81 -8.16 -12.33 -4.33
CA GLU A 81 -7.55 -13.60 -4.74
C GLU A 81 -7.02 -13.55 -6.17
N ARG A 82 -7.73 -12.89 -7.09
CA ARG A 82 -7.29 -12.71 -8.47
C ARG A 82 -6.12 -11.74 -8.60
N CYS A 83 -6.14 -10.64 -7.83
CA CYS A 83 -5.21 -9.54 -8.02
C CYS A 83 -3.96 -9.59 -7.13
N ALA A 84 -3.99 -10.35 -6.03
CA ALA A 84 -2.88 -10.44 -5.08
C ALA A 84 -1.62 -11.02 -5.74
N LEU A 85 -0.50 -10.33 -5.53
CA LEU A 85 0.82 -10.87 -5.87
C LEU A 85 1.33 -11.77 -4.74
N SER A 86 2.05 -12.82 -5.13
CA SER A 86 2.81 -13.64 -4.19
C SER A 86 3.89 -12.81 -3.49
N GLU A 87 4.44 -13.29 -2.37
CA GLU A 87 5.55 -12.61 -1.69
C GLU A 87 6.77 -12.45 -2.61
N ASP A 88 7.09 -13.48 -3.40
CA ASP A 88 8.20 -13.46 -4.34
C ASP A 88 7.99 -12.43 -5.46
N ASP A 89 6.78 -12.39 -6.06
CA ASP A 89 6.45 -11.43 -7.10
C ASP A 89 6.45 -9.99 -6.57
N GLU A 90 5.98 -9.77 -5.34
CA GLU A 90 5.97 -8.45 -4.71
C GLU A 90 7.39 -7.97 -4.35
N ILE A 91 8.26 -8.88 -3.92
CA ILE A 91 9.70 -8.61 -3.75
C ILE A 91 10.33 -8.24 -5.09
N GLU A 92 10.04 -8.99 -6.15
CA GLU A 92 10.54 -8.71 -7.49
C GLU A 92 10.04 -7.35 -8.02
N LEU A 93 8.76 -7.01 -7.76
CA LEU A 93 8.18 -5.72 -8.09
C LEU A 93 8.88 -4.57 -7.35
N LYS A 94 9.09 -4.71 -6.03
CA LYS A 94 9.83 -3.72 -5.23
C LYS A 94 11.23 -3.49 -5.82
N ASN A 95 11.97 -4.57 -6.04
CA ASN A 95 13.33 -4.50 -6.60
C ASN A 95 13.33 -3.82 -7.98
N TYR A 96 12.31 -4.10 -8.81
CA TYR A 96 12.15 -3.48 -10.11
C TYR A 96 11.90 -1.97 -10.02
N VAL A 97 11.00 -1.53 -9.14
CA VAL A 97 10.76 -0.10 -8.86
C VAL A 97 12.04 0.60 -8.41
N GLU A 98 12.76 0.01 -7.46
CA GLU A 98 14.00 0.57 -6.91
C GLU A 98 15.15 0.59 -7.93
N SER A 99 15.20 -0.39 -8.84
CA SER A 99 16.18 -0.41 -9.96
C SER A 99 16.04 0.77 -10.92
N LYS A 100 14.85 1.40 -10.95
CA LYS A 100 14.56 2.61 -11.73
C LYS A 100 14.83 3.90 -10.93
N GLY A 101 15.31 3.78 -9.69
CA GLY A 101 15.58 4.91 -8.80
C GLY A 101 14.33 5.53 -8.17
N MET A 102 13.17 4.88 -8.27
CA MET A 102 11.93 5.30 -7.60
C MET A 102 11.82 4.65 -6.21
N ILE A 103 11.00 5.24 -5.35
CA ILE A 103 10.69 4.69 -4.03
C ILE A 103 9.51 3.73 -4.15
N PHE A 104 9.63 2.54 -3.55
CA PHE A 104 8.52 1.62 -3.34
C PHE A 104 7.92 1.80 -1.95
N VAL A 105 6.60 2.01 -1.89
CA VAL A 105 5.80 1.90 -0.67
C VAL A 105 4.60 1.00 -0.93
N SER A 106 3.96 0.49 0.13
CA SER A 106 2.75 -0.32 -0.04
C SER A 106 1.77 -0.11 1.11
N THR A 107 0.53 -0.54 0.88
CA THR A 107 -0.56 -0.54 1.87
C THR A 107 -0.78 -1.98 2.34
N PRO A 108 -0.42 -2.33 3.59
CA PRO A 108 -0.78 -3.63 4.13
C PRO A 108 -2.24 -3.63 4.61
N PHE A 109 -3.02 -4.60 4.14
CA PHE A 109 -4.41 -4.80 4.58
C PHE A 109 -4.56 -5.82 5.71
N SER A 110 -3.45 -6.43 6.15
CA SER A 110 -3.41 -7.43 7.20
C SER A 110 -2.11 -7.39 8.00
N ARG A 111 -2.04 -8.18 9.08
CA ARG A 111 -0.82 -8.32 9.88
C ARG A 111 0.25 -9.06 9.10
N ALA A 112 -0.12 -10.09 8.34
CA ALA A 112 0.78 -10.82 7.45
C ALA A 112 1.36 -9.90 6.38
N ALA A 113 0.53 -9.07 5.74
CA ALA A 113 0.98 -8.06 4.79
C ALA A 113 1.95 -7.05 5.43
N ALA A 114 1.64 -6.55 6.63
CA ALA A 114 2.51 -5.63 7.37
C ALA A 114 3.88 -6.24 7.68
N ASN A 115 3.90 -7.51 8.13
CA ASN A 115 5.12 -8.26 8.41
C ASN A 115 5.95 -8.54 7.15
N ARG A 116 5.28 -8.88 6.03
CA ARG A 116 5.95 -9.04 4.72
C ARG A 116 6.67 -7.75 4.33
N LEU A 117 5.98 -6.62 4.37
CA LEU A 117 6.56 -5.32 4.04
C LEU A 117 7.72 -4.92 4.95
N GLU A 118 7.65 -5.27 6.24
CA GLU A 118 8.78 -5.05 7.15
C GLU A 118 10.00 -5.88 6.75
N LYS A 119 9.82 -7.18 6.47
CA LYS A 119 10.89 -8.05 5.95
C LYS A 119 11.50 -7.53 4.65
N MET A 120 10.67 -6.96 3.77
CA MET A 120 11.10 -6.34 2.51
C MET A 120 11.90 -5.05 2.71
N GLY A 121 11.89 -4.46 3.91
CA GLY A 121 12.62 -3.23 4.21
C GLY A 121 12.04 -1.99 3.54
N VAL A 122 10.71 -1.91 3.36
CA VAL A 122 10.08 -0.69 2.82
C VAL A 122 10.40 0.53 3.67
N GLN A 123 10.47 1.70 3.06
CA GLN A 123 10.92 2.94 3.71
C GLN A 123 9.78 3.69 4.43
N ALA A 124 8.53 3.39 4.10
CA ALA A 124 7.34 3.95 4.72
C ALA A 124 6.13 3.05 4.44
N TYR A 125 5.09 3.21 5.26
CA TYR A 125 3.82 2.50 5.12
C TYR A 125 2.71 3.46 4.69
N LYS A 126 1.81 2.99 3.83
CA LYS A 126 0.50 3.63 3.63
C LYS A 126 -0.53 2.88 4.46
N ILE A 127 -1.42 3.59 5.15
CA ILE A 127 -2.63 3.00 5.75
C ILE A 127 -3.86 3.41 4.94
N GLY A 128 -4.61 2.45 4.41
CA GLY A 128 -5.84 2.70 3.67
C GLY A 128 -6.92 3.34 4.53
N SER A 129 -7.90 3.98 3.90
CA SER A 129 -9.04 4.54 4.64
C SER A 129 -9.88 3.45 5.33
N GLY A 130 -9.93 2.24 4.75
CA GLY A 130 -10.59 1.06 5.34
C GLY A 130 -9.95 0.64 6.66
N GLU A 131 -8.64 0.81 6.77
CA GLU A 131 -7.85 0.38 7.94
C GLU A 131 -7.60 1.53 8.92
N CYS A 132 -8.10 2.73 8.63
CA CYS A 132 -7.91 3.93 9.45
C CYS A 132 -8.50 3.79 10.88
N ASN A 133 -9.53 2.97 11.05
CA ASN A 133 -10.08 2.61 12.37
C ASN A 133 -9.63 1.22 12.86
N ASN A 134 -8.71 0.57 12.15
CA ASN A 134 -8.09 -0.69 12.57
C ASN A 134 -6.91 -0.38 13.51
N TYR A 135 -7.23 0.08 14.72
CA TYR A 135 -6.23 0.47 15.72
C TYR A 135 -5.19 -0.62 16.01
N PRO A 136 -5.56 -1.92 16.14
CA PRO A 136 -4.57 -2.98 16.35
C PRO A 136 -3.56 -3.11 15.20
N LEU A 137 -4.00 -2.95 13.95
CA LEU A 137 -3.10 -2.98 12.79
C LEU A 137 -2.20 -1.75 12.74
N ILE A 138 -2.76 -0.56 13.01
CA ILE A 138 -1.99 0.69 13.10
C ILE A 138 -0.91 0.60 14.19
N GLU A 139 -1.26 0.12 15.38
CA GLU A 139 -0.31 -0.06 16.48
C GLU A 139 0.79 -1.07 16.12
N HIS A 140 0.44 -2.16 15.44
CA HIS A 140 1.40 -3.15 14.94
C HIS A 140 2.39 -2.54 13.96
N ILE A 141 1.91 -1.76 12.99
CA ILE A 141 2.75 -1.11 11.98
C ILE A 141 3.61 0.00 12.60
N ALA A 142 3.08 0.78 13.54
CA ALA A 142 3.80 1.85 14.22
C ALA A 142 5.04 1.34 14.98
N LYS A 143 5.00 0.10 15.50
CA LYS A 143 6.14 -0.54 16.18
C LYS A 143 7.36 -0.76 15.27
N PHE A 144 7.19 -0.74 13.95
CA PHE A 144 8.31 -0.82 13.00
C PHE A 144 9.12 0.48 12.93
N GLY A 145 8.62 1.59 13.50
CA GLY A 145 9.39 2.84 13.64
C GLY A 145 9.64 3.59 12.34
N LYS A 146 8.88 3.30 11.27
CA LYS A 146 8.99 3.96 9.96
C LYS A 146 7.83 4.94 9.74
N PRO A 147 8.00 5.96 8.88
CA PRO A 147 6.93 6.90 8.55
C PRO A 147 5.66 6.21 8.05
N MET A 148 4.50 6.74 8.46
CA MET A 148 3.18 6.25 8.04
C MET A 148 2.40 7.38 7.35
N ILE A 149 1.85 7.09 6.18
CA ILE A 149 0.94 7.97 5.44
C ILE A 149 -0.48 7.43 5.62
N VAL A 150 -1.27 8.06 6.48
CA VAL A 150 -2.60 7.57 6.85
C VAL A 150 -3.69 8.30 6.06
N SER A 151 -4.50 7.55 5.31
CA SER A 151 -5.71 8.12 4.69
C SER A 151 -6.83 8.11 5.73
N THR A 152 -7.66 9.14 5.68
CA THR A 152 -8.68 9.40 6.72
C THR A 152 -10.10 9.40 6.19
N GLY A 153 -10.33 8.87 4.97
CA GLY A 153 -11.67 8.69 4.45
C GLY A 153 -12.50 7.77 5.35
N MET A 154 -13.83 7.90 5.31
CA MET A 154 -14.78 7.10 6.10
C MET A 154 -14.66 7.27 7.63
N ASN A 155 -13.84 8.21 8.12
CA ASN A 155 -13.56 8.40 9.54
C ASN A 155 -13.81 9.84 9.96
N ASP A 156 -14.37 10.02 11.16
CA ASP A 156 -14.46 11.33 11.79
C ASP A 156 -13.19 11.68 12.58
N ILE A 157 -13.10 12.93 13.03
CA ILE A 157 -11.95 13.42 13.83
C ILE A 157 -11.81 12.65 15.16
N GLY A 158 -12.92 12.14 15.72
CA GLY A 158 -12.88 11.37 16.96
C GLY A 158 -12.20 10.01 16.79
N SER A 159 -12.44 9.34 15.66
CA SER A 159 -11.77 8.10 15.26
C SER A 159 -10.28 8.34 15.00
N ILE A 160 -9.95 9.37 14.22
CA ILE A 160 -8.56 9.67 13.83
C ILE A 160 -7.68 10.00 15.03
N LYS A 161 -8.22 10.71 16.03
CA LYS A 161 -7.47 11.10 17.24
C LYS A 161 -7.01 9.93 18.13
N LYS A 162 -7.53 8.72 17.91
CA LYS A 162 -7.14 7.53 18.68
C LYS A 162 -5.90 6.83 18.14
N GLN A 163 -5.47 7.18 16.92
CA GLN A 163 -4.29 6.65 16.27
C GLN A 163 -3.00 7.21 16.89
#